data_AF-A0A2E5XHL5-F1
#
_entry.id   AF-A0A2E5XHL5-F1
#
_cell.length_a   1.000
_cell.length_b   1.000
_cell.length_c   1.000
_cell.angle_alpha   90.00
_cell.angle_beta   90.00
_cell.angle_gamma   90.00
#
_symmetry.space_group_name_H-M   'P 1'
#
loop_
_entity.id
_entity.type
_entity.pdbx_description
1 polymer ?
#
loop_
_entity_poly.entity_id
_entity_poly.type
_entity_poly.pdbx_seq_one_letter_code
_entity_poly.pdbx_strand_id
1 'polypeptide(L)'
;MELDLLDVHFDLKDLKPREIEEALEDPFAVRLLPDQDRRDGEARYYALGRTVADRYLFLSFKTDGKNVRVIAARDLTEVERKYYDRKYAEYK
;
A
#
# COMPACT_ATOMS: atom_id res chain seq x y z
N MET A 1 4.84 -13.13 4.54
CA MET A 1 4.01 -12.08 5.15
C MET A 1 2.58 -12.54 5.02
N GLU A 2 1.75 -12.44 6.07
CA GLU A 2 0.34 -12.81 5.96
C GLU A 2 -0.53 -11.56 5.86
N LEU A 3 -1.44 -11.54 4.88
CA LEU A 3 -2.34 -10.43 4.62
C LEU A 3 -3.66 -10.62 5.37
N ASP A 4 -3.94 -9.73 6.32
CA ASP A 4 -5.24 -9.65 7.01
C ASP A 4 -6.16 -8.67 6.26
N LEU A 5 -7.20 -9.23 5.63
CA LEU A 5 -8.25 -8.51 4.90
C LEU A 5 -9.63 -8.68 5.57
N LEU A 6 -9.68 -9.01 6.86
CA LEU A 6 -10.96 -9.12 7.58
C LEU A 6 -11.56 -7.74 7.84
N ASP A 7 -12.86 -7.61 7.58
CA ASP A 7 -13.66 -6.40 7.79
C ASP A 7 -13.07 -5.13 7.12
N VAL A 8 -12.57 -5.29 5.90
CA VAL A 8 -12.05 -4.16 5.11
C VAL A 8 -13.17 -3.24 4.64
N HIS A 9 -12.83 -1.96 4.50
CA HIS A 9 -13.77 -0.90 4.13
C HIS A 9 -13.75 -0.60 2.61
N PHE A 10 -13.19 -1.48 1.80
CA PHE A 10 -13.05 -1.35 0.35
C PHE A 10 -13.51 -2.63 -0.37
N ASP A 11 -13.87 -2.51 -1.65
CA ASP A 11 -14.44 -3.62 -2.42
C ASP A 11 -13.36 -4.58 -2.92
N LEU A 12 -13.34 -5.79 -2.35
CA LEU A 12 -12.43 -6.87 -2.74
C LEU A 12 -12.72 -7.49 -4.11
N LYS A 13 -13.88 -7.18 -4.72
CA LYS A 13 -14.18 -7.57 -6.11
C LYS A 13 -13.42 -6.71 -7.11
N ASP A 14 -13.27 -5.43 -6.81
CA ASP A 14 -12.52 -4.48 -7.63
C ASP A 14 -11.03 -4.54 -7.31
N LEU A 15 -10.66 -4.52 -6.03
CA LEU A 15 -9.28 -4.62 -5.56
C LEU A 15 -9.02 -6.04 -5.06
N LYS A 16 -8.52 -6.91 -5.94
CA LYS A 16 -8.33 -8.31 -5.58
C LYS A 16 -7.24 -8.43 -4.50
N PRO A 17 -7.40 -9.34 -3.52
CA PRO A 17 -6.38 -9.61 -2.51
C PRO A 17 -4.97 -9.79 -3.08
N ARG A 18 -4.86 -10.52 -4.19
CA ARG A 18 -3.59 -10.75 -4.89
C ARG A 18 -2.95 -9.45 -5.42
N GLU A 19 -3.74 -8.50 -5.94
CA GLU A 19 -3.22 -7.22 -6.40
C GLU A 19 -2.65 -6.40 -5.24
N ILE A 20 -3.28 -6.49 -4.06
CA ILE A 20 -2.81 -5.85 -2.84
C ILE A 20 -1.49 -6.46 -2.37
N GLU A 21 -1.36 -7.78 -2.39
CA GLU A 21 -0.09 -8.48 -2.09
C GLU A 21 1.00 -8.06 -3.07
N GLU A 22 0.73 -8.11 -4.37
CA GLU A 22 1.68 -7.72 -5.42
C GLU A 22 2.17 -6.28 -5.23
N ALA A 23 1.27 -5.34 -4.90
CA ALA A 23 1.64 -3.94 -4.64
C ALA A 23 2.42 -3.74 -3.32
N LEU A 24 2.20 -4.56 -2.29
CA LEU A 24 2.98 -4.52 -1.04
C LEU A 24 4.40 -5.07 -1.22
N GLU A 25 4.52 -6.10 -2.06
CA GLU A 25 5.77 -6.79 -2.36
C GLU A 25 6.55 -6.16 -3.54
N ASP A 26 5.99 -5.12 -4.17
CA ASP A 26 6.69 -4.35 -5.20
C ASP A 26 8.05 -3.85 -4.65
N PRO A 27 9.19 -4.27 -5.24
CA PRO A 27 10.52 -3.88 -4.78
C PRO A 27 10.78 -2.39 -4.93
N PHE A 28 10.01 -1.70 -5.77
CA PHE A 28 10.09 -0.25 -5.99
C PHE A 28 8.95 0.51 -5.29
N ALA A 29 8.19 -0.16 -4.43
CA ALA A 29 7.13 0.47 -3.67
C ALA A 29 7.67 1.65 -2.86
N VAL A 30 7.04 2.81 -3.02
CA VAL A 30 7.37 3.97 -2.20
C VAL A 30 6.68 3.83 -0.86
N ARG A 31 7.47 3.54 0.18
CA ARG A 31 6.98 3.38 1.55
C ARG A 31 7.16 4.66 2.34
N LEU A 32 6.07 5.16 2.91
CA LEU A 32 6.06 6.34 3.77
C LEU A 32 5.89 5.86 5.21
N LEU A 33 6.84 6.27 6.06
CA LEU A 33 6.81 5.97 7.49
C LEU A 33 5.72 6.80 8.19
N PRO A 34 5.12 6.27 9.26
CA PRO A 34 4.23 7.06 10.11
C PRO A 34 4.98 8.27 10.68
N ASP A 35 4.39 9.45 10.54
CA ASP A 35 4.98 10.73 10.99
C ASP A 35 4.41 11.21 12.34
N GLN A 36 3.33 10.58 12.84
CA GLN A 36 2.56 11.13 13.96
C GLN A 36 2.23 10.08 15.02
N ASP A 37 2.37 10.49 16.27
CA ASP A 37 1.81 9.83 17.44
C ASP A 37 0.28 9.90 17.33
N ARG A 38 -0.33 8.83 16.83
CA ARG A 38 -1.79 8.78 16.68
C ARG A 38 -2.42 8.62 18.07
N ARG A 39 -3.58 9.25 18.29
CA ARG A 39 -4.34 9.10 19.54
C ARG A 39 -4.73 7.66 19.88
N ASP A 40 -4.81 6.78 18.88
CA ASP A 40 -5.09 5.36 19.05
C ASP A 40 -3.82 4.53 19.35
N GLY A 41 -2.63 5.15 19.35
CA GLY A 41 -1.35 4.50 19.59
C GLY A 41 -0.86 3.59 18.45
N GLU A 42 -1.59 3.52 17.33
CA GLU A 42 -1.33 2.56 16.26
C GLU A 42 -0.53 3.18 15.12
N ALA A 43 0.65 2.63 14.83
CA ALA A 43 1.46 3.05 13.70
C ALA A 43 0.77 2.72 12.35
N ARG A 44 0.62 3.72 11.48
CA ARG A 44 0.07 3.53 10.13
C ARG A 44 1.10 3.87 9.08
N TYR A 45 1.40 2.86 8.28
CA TYR A 45 2.29 2.96 7.13
C TYR A 45 1.46 3.20 5.88
N TYR A 46 2.11 3.83 4.90
CA TYR A 46 1.53 4.00 3.57
C TYR A 46 2.49 3.45 2.52
N ALA A 47 1.94 2.84 1.48
CA ALA A 47 2.70 2.39 0.32
C ALA A 47 2.02 2.85 -0.97
N LEU A 48 2.84 3.29 -1.92
CA LEU A 48 2.49 3.41 -3.32
C LEU A 48 3.19 2.28 -4.06
N GLY A 49 2.43 1.33 -4.59
CA GLY A 49 2.96 0.13 -5.21
C GLY A 49 2.36 -0.13 -6.58
N ARG A 50 3.04 -0.95 -7.36
CA ARG A 50 2.59 -1.38 -8.69
C ARG A 50 2.39 -2.89 -8.71
N THR A 51 1.26 -3.32 -9.26
CA THR A 51 0.95 -4.74 -9.46
C THR A 51 1.64 -5.29 -10.70
N VAL A 52 1.67 -6.62 -10.85
CA VAL A 52 2.24 -7.26 -12.05
C VAL A 52 1.46 -6.86 -13.32
N ALA A 53 0.17 -6.57 -13.17
CA ALA A 53 -0.72 -6.15 -14.24
C ALA A 53 -0.69 -4.64 -14.54
N ASP A 54 0.33 -3.92 -14.06
CA ASP A 54 0.49 -2.48 -14.28
C ASP A 54 -0.59 -1.60 -13.63
N ARG A 55 -1.25 -2.10 -12.57
CA ARG A 55 -2.16 -1.31 -11.73
C ARG A 55 -1.37 -0.66 -10.62
N TYR A 56 -1.70 0.58 -10.28
CA TYR A 56 -0.97 1.37 -9.29
C TYR A 56 -1.87 1.62 -8.10
N LEU A 57 -1.46 1.12 -6.93
CA LEU A 57 -2.29 1.11 -5.74
C LEU A 57 -1.68 1.95 -4.63
N PHE A 58 -2.54 2.69 -3.95
CA PHE A 58 -2.29 3.29 -2.65
C PHE A 58 -2.78 2.33 -1.57
N LEU A 59 -1.94 2.05 -0.59
CA LEU A 59 -2.25 1.20 0.54
C LEU A 59 -1.96 1.92 1.85
N SER A 60 -2.92 1.89 2.77
CA SER A 60 -2.69 2.24 4.19
C SER A 60 -2.81 0.98 5.01
N PHE A 61 -1.78 0.67 5.79
CA PHE A 61 -1.71 -0.58 6.53
C PHE A 61 -0.99 -0.42 7.87
N LYS A 62 -1.19 -1.39 8.73
CA LYS A 62 -0.36 -1.60 9.92
C LYS A 62 0.34 -2.95 9.82
N THR A 63 1.50 -3.06 10.44
CA THR A 63 2.28 -4.29 10.43
C THR A 63 3.02 -4.49 11.73
N ASP A 64 3.12 -5.74 12.16
CA ASP A 64 3.97 -6.21 13.26
C ASP A 64 5.27 -6.88 12.74
N GLY A 65 5.52 -6.82 11.43
CA GLY A 65 6.63 -7.48 10.74
C GLY A 65 6.34 -8.90 10.24
N LYS A 66 5.26 -9.54 10.71
CA LYS A 66 4.81 -10.86 10.25
C LYS A 66 3.49 -10.77 9.48
N ASN A 67 2.56 -10.00 10.04
CA ASN A 67 1.22 -9.76 9.54
C ASN A 67 1.13 -8.33 9.01
N VAL A 68 0.38 -8.16 7.93
CA VAL A 68 -0.01 -6.86 7.40
C VAL A 68 -1.52 -6.77 7.37
N ARG A 69 -2.08 -5.82 8.12
CA ARG A 69 -3.50 -5.50 8.06
C ARG A 69 -3.71 -4.27 7.20
N VAL A 70 -4.40 -4.45 6.09
CA VAL A 70 -4.73 -3.35 5.17
C VAL A 70 -5.99 -2.67 5.66
N ILE A 71 -5.90 -1.36 5.84
CA ILE A 71 -6.97 -0.54 6.41
C ILE A 71 -7.71 0.21 5.30
N ALA A 72 -6.98 0.65 4.28
CA ALA A 72 -7.54 1.26 3.08
C ALA A 72 -6.70 0.90 1.86
N ALA A 73 -7.37 0.67 0.74
CA ALA A 73 -6.76 0.45 -0.57
C ALA A 73 -7.57 1.20 -1.64
N ARG A 74 -6.87 1.75 -2.63
CA ARG A 74 -7.46 2.41 -3.81
C ARG A 74 -6.43 2.55 -4.92
N ASP A 75 -6.87 2.92 -6.11
CA ASP A 75 -5.96 3.35 -7.17
C ASP A 75 -5.22 4.64 -6.79
N LEU A 76 -3.98 4.78 -7.31
CA LEU A 76 -3.23 6.02 -7.21
C LEU A 76 -3.94 7.15 -7.96
N THR A 77 -3.95 8.33 -7.36
CA THR A 77 -4.27 9.57 -8.07
C THR A 77 -3.15 9.92 -9.06
N GLU A 78 -3.45 10.79 -10.02
CA GLU A 78 -2.46 11.25 -11.00
C GLU A 78 -1.22 11.88 -10.33
N VAL A 79 -1.41 12.61 -9.23
CA VAL A 79 -0.32 13.24 -8.47
C VAL A 79 0.55 12.19 -7.80
N GLU A 80 -0.05 11.18 -7.17
CA GLU A 80 0.68 10.08 -6.53
C GLU A 80 1.41 9.20 -7.55
N ARG A 81 0.80 8.95 -8.71
CA ARG A 81 1.45 8.22 -9.79
C ARG A 81 2.70 8.96 -10.29
N LYS A 82 2.61 10.28 -10.54
CA LYS A 82 3.79 11.11 -10.88
C LYS A 82 4.87 11.07 -9.79
N TYR A 83 4.45 11.03 -8.52
CA TYR A 83 5.38 10.90 -7.40
C TYR A 83 6.09 9.53 -7.39
N TYR A 84 5.33 8.46 -7.59
CA TYR A 84 5.86 7.10 -7.73
C TYR A 84 6.84 7.02 -8.90
N ASP A 85 6.47 7.51 -10.09
CA ASP A 85 7.32 7.45 -11.29
C ASP A 85 8.64 8.21 -11.10
N ARG A 86 8.59 9.38 -10.45
CA ARG A 86 9.80 10.13 -10.10
C ARG A 86 10.70 9.33 -9.16
N LYS A 87 10.12 8.69 -8.14
CA LYS A 87 10.87 7.86 -7.20
C LYS A 87 11.43 6.62 -7.88
N TYR A 88 10.65 5.98 -8.74
CA TYR A 88 11.08 4.86 -9.55
C TYR A 88 12.27 5.22 -10.45
N ALA A 89 12.26 6.41 -11.06
CA ALA A 89 13.37 6.90 -11.86
C ALA A 89 14.66 7.17 -11.06
N GLU A 90 14.58 7.42 -9.75
CA GLU A 90 15.78 7.54 -8.88
C GLU A 90 16.49 6.19 -8.66
N TYR A 91 15.77 5.06 -8.83
CA TYR A 91 16.32 3.71 -8.69
C TYR A 91 16.91 3.13 -9.98
N LYS A 92 16.66 3.76 -11.13
CA LYS A 92 17.10 3.31 -12.45
C LYS A 92 18.41 3.97 -12.87
#